data_AF-A0A7J4PC37-F1
#
_entry.id   AF-A0A7J4PC37-F1
#
_cell.length_a   1.000
_cell.length_b   1.000
_cell.length_c   1.000
_cell.angle_alpha   90.00
_cell.angle_beta   90.00
_cell.angle_gamma   90.00
#
_symmetry.space_group_name_H-M   'P 1'
#
loop_
_entity.id
_entity.type
_entity.pdbx_description
1 polymer ?
#
loop_
_entity_poly.entity_id
_entity_poly.type
_entity_poly.pdbx_seq_one_letter_code
_entity_poly.pdbx_strand_id
1 'polypeptide(L)'
;MPLSEKINVLLCKLIPSAIKHFFIALRNTPSLVIFIIISFFSIEYVGWYQSGHSGMIVGGVGCLGMVIFAMVIWTFTQNFKPPEPEIKRQKLGLITLLFYFLFLILCACYWHFGWKTQLPYPLNNLFLGSAELTSKLFVALRGILIGFLIPFILFRLFKYRSNDMGICIHFWWLGLLLMCIFSCAEFVSAFVSSGTARLNKGFLFDFVDMFFTVGFVEEFYFRGLLQPHLEAISKNKLNGVVIMAILFGLWHFPANVAMFGAKPLVVIAGCLGGPAIFGLLMGYLYLRTRSIAPGSLFHAWYNTMVFV
;
A
#
# COMPACT_ATOMS: atom_id res chain seq x y z
N MET A 1 -33.42 11.79 -8.90
CA MET A 1 -33.41 10.44 -8.32
C MET A 1 -33.46 10.55 -6.79
N PRO A 2 -34.57 10.17 -6.14
CA PRO A 2 -34.71 10.14 -4.69
C PRO A 2 -33.68 9.20 -4.01
N LEU A 3 -33.44 9.40 -2.71
CA LEU A 3 -32.49 8.58 -1.95
C LEU A 3 -32.86 7.09 -1.96
N SER A 4 -34.15 6.77 -1.83
CA SER A 4 -34.67 5.39 -1.90
C SER A 4 -34.33 4.71 -3.22
N GLU A 5 -34.45 5.44 -4.33
CA GLU A 5 -34.11 4.93 -5.66
C GLU A 5 -32.59 4.73 -5.80
N LYS A 6 -31.77 5.62 -5.22
CA LYS A 6 -30.30 5.46 -5.19
C LYS A 6 -29.87 4.24 -4.39
N ILE A 7 -30.51 4.00 -3.25
CA ILE A 7 -30.28 2.82 -2.41
C ILE A 7 -30.68 1.55 -3.18
N ASN A 8 -31.84 1.55 -3.85
CA ASN A 8 -32.28 0.41 -4.65
C ASN A 8 -31.31 0.09 -5.80
N VAL A 9 -30.79 1.10 -6.49
CA VAL A 9 -29.77 0.89 -7.53
C VAL A 9 -28.49 0.30 -6.92
N LEU A 10 -28.05 0.80 -5.77
CA LEU A 10 -26.88 0.27 -5.08
C LEU A 10 -27.05 -1.21 -4.68
N LEU A 11 -28.13 -1.51 -3.94
CA LEU A 11 -28.37 -2.83 -3.38
C LEU A 11 -28.74 -3.88 -4.43
N CYS A 12 -29.62 -3.55 -5.38
CA CYS A 12 -30.18 -4.53 -6.31
C CYS A 12 -29.41 -4.64 -7.63
N LYS A 13 -28.56 -3.65 -7.98
CA LYS A 13 -27.80 -3.69 -9.23
C LYS A 13 -26.30 -3.68 -9.01
N LEU A 14 -25.78 -2.72 -8.25
CA LEU A 14 -24.34 -2.49 -8.14
C LEU A 14 -23.63 -3.58 -7.33
N ILE A 15 -24.15 -3.93 -6.15
CA ILE A 15 -23.54 -4.97 -5.30
C ILE A 15 -23.54 -6.34 -6.00
N PRO A 16 -24.66 -6.85 -6.55
CA PRO A 16 -24.64 -8.13 -7.26
C PRO A 16 -23.68 -8.14 -8.45
N SER A 17 -23.58 -7.01 -9.17
CA SER A 17 -22.63 -6.87 -10.28
C SER A 17 -21.17 -6.89 -9.82
N ALA A 18 -20.86 -6.24 -8.70
CA ALA A 18 -19.52 -6.26 -8.08
C ALA A 18 -19.12 -7.68 -7.67
N ILE A 19 -20.03 -8.41 -7.02
CA ILE A 19 -19.82 -9.81 -6.62
C ILE A 19 -19.58 -10.69 -7.86
N LYS A 20 -20.42 -10.55 -8.88
CA LYS A 20 -20.26 -11.28 -10.15
C LYS A 20 -18.90 -10.98 -10.78
N HIS A 21 -18.48 -9.72 -10.82
CA HIS A 21 -17.18 -9.31 -11.35
C HIS A 21 -16.02 -9.94 -10.56
N PHE A 22 -16.11 -9.98 -9.23
CA PHE A 22 -15.11 -10.61 -8.38
C PHE A 22 -14.93 -12.10 -8.72
N PHE A 23 -16.01 -12.87 -8.80
CA PHE A 23 -15.93 -14.30 -9.17
C PHE A 23 -15.40 -14.53 -10.59
N ILE A 24 -15.73 -13.65 -11.54
CA ILE A 24 -15.14 -13.69 -12.89
C ILE A 24 -13.64 -13.43 -12.84
N ALA A 25 -13.19 -12.46 -12.03
CA ALA A 25 -11.77 -12.15 -11.86
C ALA A 25 -11.00 -13.33 -11.26
N LEU A 26 -11.54 -13.99 -10.24
CA LEU A 26 -10.96 -15.20 -9.63
C LEU A 26 -10.84 -16.34 -10.64
N ARG A 27 -11.92 -16.61 -11.39
CA ARG A 27 -11.93 -17.68 -12.40
C ARG A 27 -10.88 -17.45 -13.49
N ASN A 28 -10.73 -16.20 -13.93
CA ASN A 28 -9.84 -15.86 -15.04
C ASN A 28 -8.38 -15.63 -14.59
N THR A 29 -8.10 -15.59 -13.29
CA THR A 29 -6.78 -15.27 -12.73
C THR A 29 -6.43 -16.23 -11.59
N PRO A 30 -5.97 -17.46 -11.89
CA PRO A 30 -5.67 -18.46 -10.86
C PRO A 30 -4.60 -18.00 -9.84
N SER A 31 -3.65 -17.17 -10.26
CA SER A 31 -2.63 -16.58 -9.37
C SER A 31 -3.25 -15.73 -8.25
N LEU A 32 -4.36 -15.04 -8.53
CA LEU A 32 -5.09 -14.22 -7.57
C LEU A 32 -5.73 -15.10 -6.49
N VAL A 33 -6.29 -16.25 -6.88
CA VAL A 33 -6.88 -17.21 -5.93
C VAL A 33 -5.79 -17.74 -4.98
N ILE A 34 -4.67 -18.20 -5.55
CA ILE A 34 -3.53 -18.71 -4.76
C ILE A 34 -3.01 -17.62 -3.82
N PHE A 35 -2.84 -16.39 -4.33
CA PHE A 35 -2.39 -15.26 -3.54
C PHE A 35 -3.34 -14.93 -2.38
N ILE A 36 -4.65 -14.88 -2.61
CA ILE A 36 -5.64 -14.60 -1.57
C ILE A 36 -5.60 -15.68 -0.48
N ILE A 37 -5.50 -16.95 -0.87
CA ILE A 37 -5.39 -18.07 0.08
C ILE A 37 -4.13 -17.94 0.95
N ILE A 38 -2.97 -17.76 0.31
CA ILE A 38 -1.69 -17.61 1.03
C ILE A 38 -1.72 -16.40 1.96
N SER A 39 -2.24 -15.26 1.48
CA SER A 39 -2.29 -14.02 2.25
C SER A 39 -3.23 -14.14 3.43
N PHE A 40 -4.40 -14.76 3.25
CA PHE A 40 -5.36 -15.04 4.32
C PHE A 40 -4.72 -15.90 5.42
N PHE A 41 -4.16 -17.06 5.07
CA PHE A 41 -3.50 -17.92 6.06
C PHE A 41 -2.29 -17.25 6.72
N SER A 42 -1.57 -16.38 6.00
CA SER A 42 -0.47 -15.60 6.56
C SER A 42 -0.95 -14.59 7.60
N ILE A 43 -2.08 -13.90 7.34
CA ILE A 43 -2.73 -12.98 8.28
C ILE A 43 -3.19 -13.73 9.53
N GLU A 44 -3.90 -14.85 9.35
CA GLU A 44 -4.37 -15.67 10.47
C GLU A 44 -3.21 -16.20 11.33
N TYR A 45 -2.15 -16.67 10.69
CA TYR A 45 -0.97 -17.17 11.38
C TYR A 45 -0.26 -16.08 12.19
N VAL A 46 -0.06 -14.89 11.61
CA VAL A 46 0.57 -13.76 12.31
C VAL A 46 -0.33 -13.25 13.44
N GLY A 47 -1.64 -13.13 13.21
CA GLY A 47 -2.60 -12.75 14.23
C GLY A 47 -2.61 -13.73 15.40
N TRP A 48 -2.64 -15.03 15.12
CA TRP A 48 -2.50 -16.07 16.14
C TRP A 48 -1.17 -15.96 16.90
N TYR A 49 -0.07 -15.73 16.18
CA TYR A 49 1.25 -15.60 16.78
C TYR A 49 1.34 -14.42 17.76
N GLN A 50 0.70 -13.30 17.45
CA GLN A 50 0.75 -12.08 18.25
C GLN A 50 -0.24 -12.09 19.43
N SER A 51 -1.45 -12.64 19.25
CA SER A 51 -2.55 -12.47 20.21
C SER A 51 -3.48 -13.69 20.32
N GLY A 52 -3.04 -14.86 19.86
CA GLY A 52 -3.83 -16.10 19.89
C GLY A 52 -5.13 -15.98 19.09
N HIS A 53 -6.21 -16.60 19.58
CA HIS A 53 -7.50 -16.61 18.89
C HIS A 53 -8.08 -15.21 18.62
N SER A 54 -7.81 -14.24 19.50
CA SER A 54 -8.27 -12.86 19.29
C SER A 54 -7.65 -12.23 18.04
N GLY A 55 -6.35 -12.46 17.81
CA GLY A 55 -5.65 -11.96 16.63
C GLY A 55 -6.11 -12.65 15.34
N MET A 56 -6.49 -13.92 15.38
CA MET A 56 -7.13 -14.60 14.24
C MET A 56 -8.46 -13.94 13.86
N ILE A 57 -9.33 -13.70 14.84
CA ILE A 57 -10.63 -13.04 14.59
C ILE A 57 -10.43 -11.66 13.95
N VAL A 58 -9.50 -10.87 14.50
CA VAL A 58 -9.17 -9.54 13.95
C VAL A 58 -8.64 -9.66 12.51
N GLY A 59 -7.74 -10.60 12.25
CA GLY A 59 -7.21 -10.88 10.92
C GLY A 59 -8.30 -11.24 9.90
N GLY A 60 -9.21 -12.14 10.28
CA GLY A 60 -10.32 -12.57 9.43
C GLY A 60 -11.31 -11.45 9.12
N VAL A 61 -11.64 -10.63 10.12
CA VAL A 61 -12.48 -9.42 9.94
C VAL A 61 -11.77 -8.41 9.03
N GLY A 62 -10.47 -8.21 9.20
CA GLY A 62 -9.66 -7.35 8.32
C GLY A 62 -9.72 -7.80 6.86
N CYS A 63 -9.63 -9.10 6.60
CA CYS A 63 -9.76 -9.66 5.25
C CYS A 63 -11.14 -9.39 4.63
N LEU A 64 -12.22 -9.50 5.41
CA LEU A 64 -13.57 -9.13 4.94
C LEU A 64 -13.67 -7.63 4.62
N GLY A 65 -13.04 -6.78 5.43
CA GLY A 65 -12.92 -5.36 5.17
C GLY A 65 -12.26 -5.05 3.82
N MET A 66 -11.18 -5.76 3.47
CA MET A 66 -10.50 -5.60 2.18
C MET A 66 -11.41 -5.93 0.99
N VAL A 67 -12.30 -6.91 1.13
CA VAL A 67 -13.30 -7.26 0.10
C VAL A 67 -14.32 -6.13 -0.07
N ILE A 68 -14.77 -5.51 1.02
CA ILE A 68 -15.67 -4.33 0.98
C ILE A 68 -14.98 -3.18 0.25
N PHE A 69 -13.73 -2.86 0.58
CA PHE A 69 -12.97 -1.81 -0.12
C PHE A 69 -12.84 -2.10 -1.62
N ALA A 70 -12.52 -3.34 -2.01
CA ALA A 70 -12.45 -3.73 -3.42
C ALA A 70 -13.79 -3.54 -4.15
N MET A 71 -14.92 -3.88 -3.50
CA MET A 71 -16.25 -3.62 -4.06
C MET A 71 -16.53 -2.14 -4.23
N VAL A 72 -16.24 -1.30 -3.22
CA VAL A 72 -16.39 0.15 -3.30
C VAL A 72 -15.58 0.73 -4.46
N ILE A 73 -14.30 0.35 -4.56
CA ILE A 73 -13.43 0.76 -5.67
C ILE A 73 -14.07 0.37 -7.00
N TRP A 74 -14.52 -0.88 -7.14
CA TRP A 74 -15.11 -1.35 -8.37
C TRP A 74 -16.37 -0.58 -8.76
N THR A 75 -17.27 -0.36 -7.81
CA THR A 75 -18.55 0.33 -8.03
C THR A 75 -18.34 1.74 -8.55
N PHE A 76 -17.41 2.48 -7.97
CA PHE A 76 -17.15 3.88 -8.34
C PHE A 76 -16.28 4.04 -9.59
N THR A 77 -15.65 2.97 -10.08
CA THR A 77 -14.76 3.01 -11.25
C THR A 77 -15.23 2.13 -12.42
N GLN A 78 -16.37 1.44 -12.33
CA GLN A 78 -16.83 0.48 -13.36
C GLN A 78 -17.07 1.09 -14.74
N ASN A 79 -17.46 2.37 -14.79
CA ASN A 79 -17.76 3.09 -16.03
C ASN A 79 -16.57 3.91 -16.54
N PHE A 80 -15.47 3.93 -15.81
CA PHE A 80 -14.27 4.67 -16.18
C PHE A 80 -13.34 3.76 -16.99
N LYS A 81 -12.83 4.27 -18.11
CA LYS A 81 -11.80 3.60 -18.91
C LYS A 81 -10.43 4.19 -18.52
N PRO A 82 -9.66 3.50 -17.66
CA PRO A 82 -8.35 4.01 -17.24
C PRO A 82 -7.40 4.17 -18.44
N PRO A 83 -6.64 5.28 -18.52
CA PRO A 83 -5.65 5.47 -19.58
C PRO A 83 -4.54 4.41 -19.48
N GLU A 84 -4.14 3.83 -20.60
CA GLU A 84 -3.01 2.90 -20.58
C GLU A 84 -1.68 3.67 -20.51
N PRO A 85 -0.82 3.39 -19.50
CA PRO A 85 0.49 4.02 -19.42
C PRO A 85 1.38 3.55 -20.57
N GLU A 86 2.11 4.49 -21.17
CA GLU A 86 3.04 4.18 -22.25
C GLU A 86 4.34 3.59 -21.69
N ILE A 87 4.53 2.27 -21.83
CA ILE A 87 5.71 1.57 -21.29
C ILE A 87 6.89 1.72 -22.25
N LYS A 88 7.82 2.61 -21.90
CA LYS A 88 9.07 2.83 -22.63
C LYS A 88 10.18 1.94 -22.09
N ARG A 89 10.96 1.33 -22.99
CA ARG A 89 12.12 0.49 -22.65
C ARG A 89 11.78 -0.62 -21.64
N GLN A 90 10.65 -1.32 -21.83
CA GLN A 90 10.05 -2.27 -20.88
C GLN A 90 11.06 -3.15 -20.10
N LYS A 91 11.93 -3.89 -20.79
CA LYS A 91 12.90 -4.79 -20.13
C LYS A 91 13.91 -4.03 -19.28
N LEU A 92 14.49 -2.97 -19.82
CA LEU A 92 15.47 -2.14 -19.10
C LEU A 92 14.83 -1.44 -17.90
N GLY A 93 13.65 -0.84 -18.10
CA GLY A 93 12.89 -0.18 -17.03
C GLY A 93 12.57 -1.12 -15.88
N LEU A 94 12.10 -2.33 -16.18
CA LEU A 94 11.82 -3.34 -15.15
C LEU A 94 13.09 -3.78 -14.41
N ILE A 95 14.18 -4.06 -15.14
CA ILE A 95 15.47 -4.43 -14.52
C ILE A 95 15.95 -3.31 -13.59
N THR A 96 15.94 -2.07 -14.06
CA THR A 96 16.30 -0.88 -13.28
C THR A 96 15.47 -0.78 -12.00
N LEU A 97 14.14 -0.98 -12.08
CA LEU A 97 13.27 -0.97 -10.90
C LEU A 97 13.61 -2.12 -9.95
N LEU A 98 13.79 -3.35 -10.43
CA LEU A 98 14.12 -4.48 -9.54
C LEU A 98 15.48 -4.31 -8.85
N PHE A 99 16.49 -3.75 -9.54
CA PHE A 99 17.75 -3.36 -8.90
C PHE A 99 17.55 -2.24 -7.87
N TYR A 100 16.71 -1.26 -8.18
CA TYR A 100 16.38 -0.19 -7.25
C TYR A 100 15.66 -0.72 -6.01
N PHE A 101 14.71 -1.65 -6.18
CA PHE A 101 14.02 -2.35 -5.10
C PHE A 101 15.02 -3.05 -4.17
N LEU A 102 15.97 -3.80 -4.73
CA LEU A 102 17.02 -4.45 -3.94
C LEU A 102 17.88 -3.43 -3.20
N PHE A 103 18.27 -2.33 -3.85
CA PHE A 103 18.98 -1.22 -3.21
C PHE A 103 18.19 -0.64 -2.04
N LEU A 104 16.90 -0.38 -2.22
CA LEU A 104 16.02 0.11 -1.15
C LEU A 104 15.96 -0.89 0.01
N ILE A 105 15.83 -2.20 -0.25
CA ILE A 105 15.83 -3.24 0.80
C ILE A 105 17.14 -3.23 1.55
N LEU A 106 18.29 -3.13 0.87
CA LEU A 106 19.59 -3.06 1.52
C LEU A 106 19.71 -1.81 2.39
N CYS A 107 19.23 -0.66 1.92
CA CYS A 107 19.15 0.56 2.73
C CYS A 107 18.25 0.38 3.97
N ALA A 108 17.10 -0.29 3.83
CA ALA A 108 16.18 -0.56 4.94
C ALA A 108 16.78 -1.56 5.94
N CYS A 109 17.43 -2.63 5.48
CA CYS A 109 18.21 -3.54 6.32
C CYS A 109 19.32 -2.81 7.08
N TYR A 110 20.07 -1.94 6.40
CA TYR A 110 21.09 -1.11 7.05
C TYR A 110 20.46 -0.22 8.14
N TRP A 111 19.28 0.33 7.90
CA TRP A 111 18.57 1.18 8.86
C TRP A 111 18.08 0.41 10.10
N HIS A 112 17.47 -0.76 9.90
CA HIS A 112 16.89 -1.56 10.97
C HIS A 112 17.93 -2.36 11.75
N PHE A 113 18.95 -2.87 11.07
CA PHE A 113 19.91 -3.81 11.67
C PHE A 113 21.26 -3.22 11.91
N GLY A 114 21.56 -2.03 11.36
CA GLY A 114 22.79 -1.28 11.51
C GLY A 114 23.97 -2.20 11.72
N TRP A 115 24.63 -2.66 10.65
CA TRP A 115 25.98 -3.20 10.83
C TRP A 115 26.67 -2.24 11.79
N LYS A 116 27.13 -2.76 12.94
CA LYS A 116 27.75 -1.98 14.02
C LYS A 116 29.09 -1.41 13.57
N THR A 117 29.17 -0.81 12.39
CA THR A 117 30.26 0.04 11.98
C THR A 117 29.94 1.41 12.56
N GLN A 118 30.67 1.71 13.64
CA GLN A 118 30.79 3.03 14.21
C GLN A 118 31.12 4.02 13.07
N LEU A 119 30.13 4.77 12.60
CA LEU A 119 30.41 6.00 11.89
C LEU A 119 31.22 6.90 12.86
N PRO A 120 32.32 7.53 12.41
CA PRO A 120 33.11 8.40 13.27
C PRO A 120 32.22 9.43 13.97
N TYR A 121 32.34 9.49 15.29
CA TYR A 121 31.60 10.35 16.22
C TYR A 121 31.30 11.79 15.71
N PRO A 122 32.20 12.51 15.00
CA PRO A 122 31.89 13.85 14.49
C PRO A 122 30.83 13.91 13.38
N LEU A 123 30.61 12.85 12.59
CA LEU A 123 29.54 12.83 11.58
C LEU A 123 28.16 12.62 12.21
N ASN A 124 28.09 11.91 13.34
CA ASN A 124 26.84 11.59 14.02
C ASN A 124 26.18 12.85 14.65
N ASN A 125 27.00 13.80 15.11
CA ASN A 125 26.51 15.03 15.75
C ASN A 125 26.21 16.18 14.77
N LEU A 126 26.63 16.08 13.50
CA LEU A 126 26.24 17.06 12.48
C LEU A 126 24.76 16.93 12.07
N PHE A 127 24.11 15.80 12.39
CA PHE A 127 22.72 15.47 12.04
C PHE A 127 21.73 15.57 13.21
N LEU A 128 22.19 15.97 14.40
CA LEU A 128 21.37 16.08 15.60
C LEU A 128 21.15 17.56 15.99
N GLY A 129 20.45 18.30 15.13
CA GLY A 129 19.72 19.51 15.58
C GLY A 129 18.40 19.11 16.27
N SER A 130 17.79 19.98 17.09
CA SER A 130 16.55 19.79 17.90
C SER A 130 15.79 18.45 17.77
N ALA A 131 16.08 17.53 18.69
CA ALA A 131 16.03 16.06 18.64
C ALA A 131 14.90 15.28 17.91
N GLU A 132 13.73 15.86 17.64
CA GLU A 132 12.61 15.11 17.04
C GLU A 132 12.07 15.70 15.74
N LEU A 133 11.98 17.03 15.63
CA LEU A 133 11.44 17.67 14.42
C LEU A 133 12.44 17.64 13.26
N THR A 134 13.71 17.90 13.54
CA THR A 134 14.82 17.82 12.56
C THR A 134 15.05 16.39 12.08
N SER A 135 14.91 15.39 12.95
CA SER A 135 15.04 13.98 12.59
C SER A 135 13.88 13.52 11.72
N LYS A 136 12.63 13.91 12.04
CA LYS A 136 11.46 13.68 11.16
C LYS A 136 11.61 14.36 9.81
N LEU A 137 11.99 15.64 9.78
CA LEU A 137 12.25 16.38 8.53
C LEU A 137 13.36 15.73 7.70
N PHE A 138 14.44 15.27 8.33
CA PHE A 138 15.53 14.60 7.63
C PHE A 138 15.10 13.25 7.04
N VAL A 139 14.33 12.47 7.79
CA VAL A 139 13.73 11.21 7.30
C VAL A 139 12.81 11.49 6.12
N ALA A 140 11.97 12.52 6.19
CA ALA A 140 11.09 12.90 5.11
C ALA A 140 11.83 13.35 3.86
N LEU A 141 12.82 14.24 4.01
CA LEU A 141 13.67 14.68 2.90
C LEU A 141 14.41 13.50 2.26
N ARG A 142 14.94 12.58 3.06
CA ARG A 142 15.59 11.37 2.56
C ARG A 142 14.60 10.48 1.80
N GLY A 143 13.40 10.25 2.35
CA GLY A 143 12.34 9.48 1.70
C GLY A 143 11.93 10.09 0.36
N ILE A 144 11.79 11.41 0.28
CA ILE A 144 11.49 12.13 -0.96
C ILE A 144 12.66 12.03 -1.94
N LEU A 145 13.90 12.25 -1.51
CA LEU A 145 15.07 12.22 -2.39
C LEU A 145 15.29 10.82 -2.97
N ILE A 146 15.36 9.82 -2.10
CA ILE A 146 15.63 8.44 -2.49
C ILE A 146 14.37 7.83 -3.10
N GLY A 147 13.27 7.80 -2.36
CA GLY A 147 12.06 7.09 -2.81
C GLY A 147 11.33 7.74 -4.00
N PHE A 148 11.45 9.05 -4.21
CA PHE A 148 10.76 9.76 -5.29
C PHE A 148 11.69 10.43 -6.32
N LEU A 149 12.56 11.36 -5.92
CA LEU A 149 13.27 12.22 -6.87
C LEU A 149 14.24 11.44 -7.77
N ILE A 150 15.02 10.51 -7.22
CA ILE A 150 15.93 9.64 -8.01
C ILE A 150 15.14 8.83 -9.07
N PRO A 151 14.14 8.01 -8.69
CA PRO A 151 13.39 7.23 -9.68
C PRO A 151 12.61 8.12 -10.65
N PHE A 152 12.07 9.26 -10.19
CA PHE A 152 11.39 10.23 -11.05
C PHE A 152 12.34 10.78 -12.13
N ILE A 153 13.50 11.31 -11.75
CA ILE A 153 14.48 11.84 -12.70
C ILE A 153 14.92 10.75 -13.69
N LEU A 154 15.22 9.55 -13.20
CA LEU A 154 15.64 8.43 -14.03
C LEU A 154 14.58 8.04 -15.07
N PHE A 155 13.31 7.95 -14.68
CA PHE A 155 12.24 7.61 -15.61
C PHE A 155 11.87 8.78 -16.54
N ARG A 156 12.10 10.04 -16.13
CA ARG A 156 12.08 11.19 -17.04
C ARG A 156 13.16 11.09 -18.12
N LEU A 157 14.37 10.63 -17.78
CA LEU A 157 15.43 10.35 -18.77
C LEU A 157 15.05 9.20 -19.72
N PHE A 158 14.25 8.23 -19.26
CA PHE A 158 13.63 7.21 -20.11
C PHE A 158 12.44 7.73 -20.93
N LYS A 159 12.17 9.05 -20.89
CA LYS A 159 11.10 9.76 -21.61
C LYS A 159 9.68 9.46 -21.13
N TYR A 160 9.51 8.99 -19.89
CA TYR A 160 8.17 8.85 -19.28
C TYR A 160 7.53 10.22 -19.03
N ARG A 161 6.22 10.35 -19.29
CA ARG A 161 5.42 11.51 -18.86
C ARG A 161 4.97 11.29 -17.42
N SER A 162 4.68 12.37 -16.70
CA SER A 162 4.14 12.28 -15.33
C SER A 162 2.89 11.39 -15.26
N ASN A 163 2.01 11.49 -16.25
CA ASN A 163 0.81 10.66 -16.37
C ASN A 163 1.13 9.17 -16.61
N ASP A 164 2.22 8.84 -17.32
CA ASP A 164 2.63 7.45 -17.53
C ASP A 164 3.14 6.81 -16.22
N MET A 165 3.55 7.64 -15.27
CA MET A 165 3.98 7.26 -13.91
C MET A 165 2.85 7.41 -12.88
N GLY A 166 1.61 7.58 -13.32
CA GLY A 166 0.44 7.71 -12.44
C GLY A 166 0.31 9.04 -11.70
N ILE A 167 1.20 10.01 -11.94
CA ILE A 167 1.14 11.37 -11.35
C ILE A 167 0.05 12.16 -12.09
N CYS A 168 -1.20 11.95 -11.68
CA CYS A 168 -2.38 12.68 -12.12
C CYS A 168 -3.41 12.69 -10.99
N ILE A 169 -4.33 13.65 -10.99
CA ILE A 169 -5.34 13.81 -9.93
C ILE A 169 -6.68 13.27 -10.43
N HIS A 170 -6.78 11.94 -10.57
CA HIS A 170 -8.05 11.26 -10.83
C HIS A 170 -8.53 10.56 -9.56
N PHE A 171 -9.85 10.57 -9.33
CA PHE A 171 -10.47 9.83 -8.22
C PHE A 171 -9.91 10.17 -6.82
N TRP A 172 -9.29 11.32 -6.59
CA TRP A 172 -8.79 11.73 -5.26
C TRP A 172 -9.86 11.64 -4.16
N TRP A 173 -11.11 11.97 -4.50
CA TRP A 173 -12.28 11.84 -3.62
C TRP A 173 -12.60 10.38 -3.23
N LEU A 174 -12.23 9.40 -4.07
CA LEU A 174 -12.35 7.99 -3.72
C LEU A 174 -11.36 7.66 -2.61
N GLY A 175 -10.15 8.22 -2.63
CA GLY A 175 -9.21 8.17 -1.50
C GLY A 175 -9.85 8.66 -0.21
N LEU A 176 -10.48 9.84 -0.23
CA LEU A 176 -11.22 10.38 0.92
C LEU A 176 -12.36 9.47 1.38
N LEU A 177 -13.12 8.87 0.45
CA LEU A 177 -14.18 7.93 0.79
C LEU A 177 -13.62 6.69 1.51
N LEU A 178 -12.53 6.11 1.01
CA LEU A 178 -11.87 4.97 1.64
C LEU A 178 -11.34 5.34 3.04
N MET A 179 -10.77 6.54 3.19
CA MET A 179 -10.36 7.08 4.49
C MET A 179 -11.54 7.18 5.46
N CYS A 180 -12.69 7.70 5.01
CA CYS A 180 -13.90 7.79 5.84
C CYS A 180 -14.40 6.41 6.27
N ILE A 181 -14.51 5.46 5.34
CA ILE A 181 -14.95 4.09 5.64
C ILE A 181 -14.00 3.43 6.65
N PHE A 182 -12.70 3.55 6.43
CA PHE A 182 -11.69 3.02 7.33
C PHE A 182 -11.76 3.66 8.71
N SER A 183 -11.86 4.99 8.77
CA SER A 183 -12.00 5.72 10.04
C SER A 183 -13.23 5.25 10.81
N CYS A 184 -14.38 5.09 10.16
CA CYS A 184 -15.58 4.58 10.82
C CYS A 184 -15.35 3.19 11.43
N ALA A 185 -14.67 2.29 10.71
CA ALA A 185 -14.33 0.97 11.24
C ALA A 185 -13.41 1.04 12.45
N GLU A 186 -12.34 1.85 12.38
CA GLU A 186 -11.40 2.04 13.49
C GLU A 186 -12.04 2.74 14.70
N PHE A 187 -12.87 3.75 14.50
CA PHE A 187 -13.60 4.42 15.57
C PHE A 187 -14.57 3.46 16.28
N VAL A 188 -15.28 2.61 15.53
CA VAL A 188 -16.15 1.58 16.11
C VAL A 188 -15.32 0.56 16.88
N SER A 189 -14.21 0.09 16.30
CA SER A 189 -13.29 -0.86 16.94
C SER A 189 -12.72 -0.30 18.25
N ALA A 190 -12.23 0.94 18.25
CA ALA A 190 -11.68 1.63 19.41
C ALA A 190 -12.75 1.84 20.50
N PHE A 191 -13.95 2.25 20.12
CA PHE A 191 -15.05 2.44 21.06
C PHE A 191 -15.49 1.12 21.71
N VAL A 192 -15.59 0.04 20.92
CA VAL A 192 -15.96 -1.29 21.42
C VAL A 192 -14.87 -1.86 22.33
N SER A 193 -13.60 -1.67 22.00
CA SER A 193 -12.47 -2.25 22.74
C SER A 193 -12.09 -1.45 24.00
N SER A 194 -12.16 -0.12 23.95
CA SER A 194 -11.63 0.75 25.01
C SER A 194 -12.65 1.71 25.62
N GLY A 195 -13.90 1.70 25.14
CA GLY A 195 -14.98 2.60 25.61
C GLY A 195 -14.80 4.07 25.18
N THR A 196 -13.71 4.39 24.48
CA THR A 196 -13.43 5.74 23.97
C THR A 196 -12.75 5.65 22.60
N ALA A 197 -12.82 6.73 21.83
CA ALA A 197 -12.02 6.85 20.63
C ALA A 197 -11.54 8.29 20.51
N ARG A 198 -10.22 8.50 20.54
CA ARG A 198 -9.60 9.83 20.58
C ARG A 198 -8.44 9.84 19.61
N LEU A 199 -8.44 10.76 18.67
CA LEU A 199 -7.28 10.98 17.82
C LEU A 199 -6.13 11.61 18.62
N ASN A 200 -4.91 11.25 18.26
CA ASN A 200 -3.72 11.94 18.74
C ASN A 200 -3.80 13.44 18.38
N LYS A 201 -3.37 14.32 19.30
CA LYS A 201 -3.29 15.77 19.04
C LYS A 201 -2.37 16.10 17.84
N GLY A 202 -1.38 15.24 17.57
CA GLY A 202 -0.47 15.34 16.43
C GLY A 202 -1.00 14.74 15.11
N PHE A 203 -2.22 14.19 15.09
CA PHE A 203 -2.71 13.36 13.99
C PHE A 203 -2.59 14.01 12.60
N LEU A 204 -2.92 15.30 12.46
CA LEU A 204 -2.80 16.00 11.17
C LEU A 204 -1.34 16.15 10.73
N PHE A 205 -0.43 16.38 11.67
CA PHE A 205 1.00 16.45 11.37
C PHE A 205 1.53 15.07 10.96
N ASP A 206 1.17 14.03 11.70
CA ASP A 206 1.54 12.64 11.40
C ASP A 206 1.00 12.21 10.04
N PHE A 207 -0.23 12.62 9.68
CA PHE A 207 -0.80 12.37 8.35
C PHE A 207 -0.01 13.05 7.23
N VAL A 208 0.36 14.31 7.41
CA VAL A 208 1.15 15.05 6.42
C VAL A 208 2.53 14.40 6.26
N ASP A 209 3.17 14.02 7.36
CA ASP A 209 4.44 13.30 7.34
C ASP A 209 4.29 11.97 6.59
N MET A 210 3.35 11.11 7.00
CA MET A 210 3.08 9.82 6.36
C MET A 210 2.70 9.96 4.88
N PHE A 211 2.04 11.05 4.49
CA PHE A 211 1.73 11.33 3.09
C PHE A 211 2.99 11.51 2.26
N PHE A 212 3.96 12.30 2.73
CA PHE A 212 5.17 12.57 1.96
C PHE A 212 6.25 11.49 2.10
N THR A 213 6.27 10.75 3.21
CA THR A 213 7.31 9.74 3.47
C THR A 213 6.93 8.34 3.02
N VAL A 214 5.65 7.99 3.09
CA VAL A 214 5.16 6.65 2.78
C VAL A 214 4.11 6.68 1.67
N GLY A 215 2.98 7.36 1.89
CA GLY A 215 1.84 7.34 0.98
C GLY A 215 2.19 7.72 -0.45
N PHE A 216 2.73 8.92 -0.67
CA PHE A 216 3.11 9.36 -2.01
C PHE A 216 4.31 8.59 -2.58
N VAL A 217 5.35 8.41 -1.76
CA VAL A 217 6.63 7.83 -2.19
C VAL A 217 6.48 6.36 -2.59
N GLU A 218 5.84 5.55 -1.75
CA GLU A 218 5.64 4.13 -2.05
C GLU A 218 4.60 3.94 -3.16
N GLU A 219 3.52 4.74 -3.19
CA GLU A 219 2.56 4.63 -4.28
C GLU A 219 3.18 5.03 -5.62
N PHE A 220 4.02 6.07 -5.65
CA PHE A 220 4.78 6.43 -6.85
C PHE A 220 5.66 5.27 -7.34
N TYR A 221 6.46 4.68 -6.46
CA TYR A 221 7.38 3.62 -6.85
C TYR A 221 6.64 2.34 -7.26
N PHE A 222 5.79 1.81 -6.40
CA PHE A 222 5.14 0.52 -6.62
C PHE A 222 4.04 0.59 -7.67
N ARG A 223 3.20 1.64 -7.66
CA ARG A 223 2.03 1.75 -8.53
C ARG A 223 2.35 2.58 -9.76
N GLY A 224 2.99 3.73 -9.58
CA GLY A 224 3.36 4.61 -10.70
C GLY A 224 4.38 3.97 -11.65
N LEU A 225 5.41 3.29 -11.13
CA LEU A 225 6.51 2.76 -11.95
C LEU A 225 6.48 1.24 -12.10
N LEU A 226 6.47 0.49 -11.00
CA LEU A 226 6.70 -0.97 -11.04
C LEU A 226 5.49 -1.74 -11.57
N GLN A 227 4.28 -1.44 -11.09
CA GLN A 227 3.06 -2.16 -11.48
C GLN A 227 2.82 -2.16 -13.00
N PRO A 228 2.88 -1.04 -13.74
CA PRO A 228 2.65 -1.04 -15.19
C PRO A 228 3.61 -1.95 -15.97
N HIS A 229 4.87 -2.05 -15.52
CA HIS A 229 5.85 -2.96 -16.13
C HIS A 229 5.50 -4.43 -15.88
N LEU A 230 5.05 -4.75 -14.67
CA LEU A 230 4.61 -6.09 -14.28
C LEU A 230 3.31 -6.51 -14.98
N GLU A 231 2.38 -5.58 -15.17
CA GLU A 231 1.17 -5.77 -15.98
C GLU A 231 1.53 -6.08 -17.44
N ALA A 232 2.48 -5.33 -18.00
CA ALA A 232 2.89 -5.49 -19.39
C ALA A 232 3.63 -6.82 -19.64
N ILE A 233 4.48 -7.28 -18.70
CA ILE A 233 5.23 -8.53 -18.89
C ILE A 233 4.38 -9.78 -18.61
N SER A 234 3.44 -9.70 -17.67
CA SER A 234 2.59 -10.84 -17.30
C SER A 234 1.45 -11.10 -18.28
N LYS A 235 1.20 -10.18 -19.24
CA LYS A 235 0.13 -10.22 -20.24
C LYS A 235 -1.30 -10.30 -19.65
N ASN A 236 -1.43 -10.21 -18.33
CA ASN A 236 -2.68 -10.15 -17.60
C ASN A 236 -2.48 -9.15 -16.47
N LYS A 237 -3.24 -8.05 -16.51
CA LYS A 237 -3.06 -6.95 -15.55
C LYS A 237 -3.20 -7.41 -14.10
N LEU A 238 -4.15 -8.28 -13.78
CA LEU A 238 -4.32 -8.81 -12.42
C LEU A 238 -3.14 -9.68 -11.98
N ASN A 239 -2.51 -10.45 -12.87
CA ASN A 239 -1.25 -11.13 -12.56
C ASN A 239 -0.15 -10.11 -12.21
N GLY A 240 -0.07 -9.00 -12.96
CA GLY A 240 0.84 -7.89 -12.66
C GLY A 240 0.59 -7.28 -11.28
N VAL A 241 -0.68 -7.07 -10.91
CA VAL A 241 -1.07 -6.60 -9.57
C VAL A 241 -0.67 -7.59 -8.48
N VAL A 242 -0.88 -8.90 -8.70
CA VAL A 242 -0.50 -9.94 -7.73
C VAL A 242 1.02 -9.95 -7.51
N ILE A 243 1.82 -9.89 -8.58
CA ILE A 243 3.29 -9.85 -8.45
C ILE A 243 3.72 -8.58 -7.72
N MET A 244 3.11 -7.43 -8.04
CA MET A 244 3.39 -6.18 -7.35
C MET A 244 3.04 -6.29 -5.86
N ALA A 245 1.88 -6.85 -5.51
CA ALA A 245 1.44 -7.03 -4.14
C ALA A 245 2.41 -7.90 -3.33
N ILE A 246 2.97 -8.96 -3.93
CA ILE A 246 4.02 -9.78 -3.31
C ILE A 246 5.28 -8.96 -3.07
N LEU A 247 5.76 -8.19 -4.06
CA LEU A 247 6.95 -7.35 -3.90
C LEU A 247 6.74 -6.24 -2.86
N PHE A 248 5.54 -5.67 -2.81
CA PHE A 248 5.14 -4.71 -1.77
C PHE A 248 5.11 -5.37 -0.38
N GLY A 249 4.64 -6.61 -0.26
CA GLY A 249 4.75 -7.37 0.98
C GLY A 249 6.20 -7.59 1.41
N LEU A 250 7.05 -8.03 0.47
CA LEU A 250 8.48 -8.29 0.71
C LEU A 250 9.30 -7.04 1.02
N TRP A 251 8.85 -5.85 0.58
CA TRP A 251 9.42 -4.56 1.00
C TRP A 251 9.50 -4.43 2.53
N HIS A 252 8.52 -5.00 3.24
CA HIS A 252 8.40 -4.95 4.68
C HIS A 252 9.26 -6.00 5.40
N PHE A 253 10.04 -6.80 4.67
CA PHE A 253 10.89 -7.84 5.26
C PHE A 253 11.84 -7.32 6.35
N PRO A 254 12.57 -6.20 6.17
CA PRO A 254 13.45 -5.69 7.23
C PRO A 254 12.67 -5.28 8.49
N ALA A 255 11.53 -4.63 8.34
CA ALA A 255 10.68 -4.25 9.47
C ALA A 255 10.13 -5.49 10.20
N ASN A 256 9.70 -6.53 9.46
CA ASN A 256 9.20 -7.77 10.03
C ASN A 256 10.29 -8.57 10.76
N VAL A 257 11.52 -8.61 10.24
CA VAL A 257 12.65 -9.22 10.97
C VAL A 257 12.98 -8.43 12.23
N ALA A 258 12.91 -7.10 12.21
CA ALA A 258 13.10 -6.28 13.40
C ALA A 258 12.00 -6.52 14.46
N MET A 259 10.76 -6.73 14.01
CA MET A 259 9.61 -6.97 14.89
C MET A 259 9.58 -8.39 15.48
N PHE A 260 9.79 -9.42 14.66
CA PHE A 260 9.63 -10.82 15.07
C PHE A 260 10.95 -11.54 15.38
N GLY A 261 12.09 -10.86 15.15
CA GLY A 261 13.42 -11.46 15.17
C GLY A 261 13.68 -12.33 13.93
N ALA A 262 14.79 -13.07 13.96
CA ALA A 262 15.20 -14.00 12.89
C ALA A 262 14.38 -15.31 12.89
N LYS A 263 13.05 -15.21 12.88
CA LYS A 263 12.10 -16.33 12.83
C LYS A 263 11.48 -16.40 11.43
N PRO A 264 12.04 -17.20 10.50
CA PRO A 264 11.74 -17.07 9.07
C PRO A 264 10.26 -17.21 8.72
N LEU A 265 9.54 -18.16 9.36
CA LEU A 265 8.15 -18.45 9.04
C LEU A 265 7.22 -17.25 9.35
N VAL A 266 7.28 -16.71 10.57
CA VAL A 266 6.45 -15.56 10.97
C VAL A 266 6.85 -14.28 10.24
N VAL A 267 8.14 -14.12 9.89
CA VAL A 267 8.61 -12.99 9.08
C VAL A 267 8.03 -13.04 7.67
N ILE A 268 8.12 -14.20 7.00
CA ILE A 268 7.59 -14.37 5.64
C ILE A 268 6.06 -14.24 5.65
N ALA A 269 5.38 -14.83 6.63
CA ALA A 269 3.94 -14.65 6.81
C ALA A 269 3.58 -13.17 7.09
N GLY A 270 4.38 -12.47 7.88
CA GLY A 270 4.24 -11.03 8.12
C GLY A 270 4.38 -10.19 6.85
N CYS A 271 5.17 -10.63 5.87
CA CYS A 271 5.30 -9.98 4.57
C CYS A 271 4.11 -10.31 3.66
N LEU A 272 3.75 -11.59 3.57
CA LEU A 272 2.71 -12.09 2.66
C LEU A 272 1.29 -11.91 3.20
N GLY A 273 1.14 -11.52 4.47
CA GLY A 273 -0.14 -11.26 5.10
C GLY A 273 -0.65 -9.83 4.87
N GLY A 274 -0.79 -9.07 5.96
CA GLY A 274 -1.36 -7.72 5.97
C GLY A 274 -0.78 -6.77 4.91
N PRO A 275 0.55 -6.61 4.83
CA PRO A 275 1.17 -5.74 3.82
C PRO A 275 0.88 -6.17 2.38
N ALA A 276 0.97 -7.47 2.06
CA ALA A 276 0.70 -7.93 0.70
C ALA A 276 -0.78 -7.80 0.32
N ILE A 277 -1.73 -8.10 1.22
CA ILE A 277 -3.16 -7.93 0.92
C ILE A 277 -3.52 -6.46 0.73
N PHE A 278 -2.91 -5.57 1.52
CA PHE A 278 -3.03 -4.13 1.35
C PHE A 278 -2.42 -3.68 0.02
N GLY A 279 -1.25 -4.22 -0.33
CA GLY A 279 -0.61 -4.06 -1.64
C GLY A 279 -1.54 -4.44 -2.80
N LEU A 280 -2.24 -5.58 -2.69
CA LEU A 280 -3.22 -6.01 -3.69
C LEU A 280 -4.38 -5.01 -3.82
N LEU A 281 -4.93 -4.52 -2.70
CA LEU A 281 -6.01 -3.54 -2.71
C LEU A 281 -5.59 -2.23 -3.38
N MET A 282 -4.44 -1.67 -3.00
CA MET A 282 -3.90 -0.44 -3.60
C MET A 282 -3.53 -0.62 -5.06
N GLY A 283 -2.97 -1.78 -5.42
CA GLY A 283 -2.66 -2.08 -6.80
C GLY A 283 -3.92 -2.22 -7.67
N TYR A 284 -5.00 -2.75 -7.09
CA TYR A 284 -6.32 -2.75 -7.73
C TYR A 284 -6.89 -1.34 -7.86
N LEU A 285 -6.80 -0.51 -6.83
CA LEU A 285 -7.19 0.90 -6.88
C LEU A 285 -6.45 1.64 -8.01
N TYR A 286 -5.14 1.45 -8.12
CA TYR A 286 -4.35 2.02 -9.19
C TYR A 286 -4.71 1.46 -10.57
N LEU A 287 -4.91 0.14 -10.70
CA LEU A 287 -5.33 -0.49 -11.95
C LEU A 287 -6.64 0.13 -12.50
N ARG A 288 -7.55 0.51 -11.59
CA ARG A 288 -8.86 1.07 -11.93
C ARG A 288 -8.86 2.58 -12.17
N THR A 289 -7.92 3.31 -11.60
CA THR A 289 -7.90 4.79 -11.62
C THR A 289 -6.74 5.38 -12.43
N ARG A 290 -5.63 4.62 -12.56
CA ARG A 290 -4.33 5.04 -13.12
C ARG A 290 -3.82 6.34 -12.54
N SER A 291 -4.14 6.56 -11.27
CA SER A 291 -3.74 7.71 -10.48
C SER A 291 -3.20 7.20 -9.16
N ILE A 292 -2.04 7.70 -8.76
CA ILE A 292 -1.50 7.43 -7.42
C ILE A 292 -2.19 8.28 -6.34
N ALA A 293 -2.96 9.32 -6.71
CA ALA A 293 -3.58 10.24 -5.75
C ALA A 293 -4.50 9.56 -4.73
N PRO A 294 -5.50 8.72 -5.11
CA PRO A 294 -6.37 8.08 -4.14
C PRO A 294 -5.61 7.07 -3.27
N GLY A 295 -4.65 6.34 -3.84
CA GLY A 295 -3.78 5.43 -3.11
C GLY A 295 -2.92 6.17 -2.09
N SER A 296 -2.29 7.28 -2.48
CA SER A 296 -1.39 8.05 -1.62
C SER A 296 -2.13 8.61 -0.40
N LEU A 297 -3.34 9.15 -0.62
CA LEU A 297 -4.19 9.65 0.46
C LEU A 297 -4.61 8.55 1.43
N PHE A 298 -5.15 7.44 0.88
CA PHE A 298 -5.67 6.37 1.71
C PHE A 298 -4.54 5.62 2.45
N HIS A 299 -3.39 5.41 1.79
CA HIS A 299 -2.24 4.75 2.38
C HIS A 299 -1.62 5.58 3.52
N ALA A 300 -1.43 6.88 3.32
CA ALA A 300 -0.98 7.76 4.39
C ALA A 300 -1.94 7.75 5.59
N TRP A 301 -3.24 7.79 5.32
CA TRP A 301 -4.27 7.76 6.36
C TRP A 301 -4.32 6.45 7.13
N TYR A 302 -4.23 5.32 6.41
CA TYR A 302 -4.15 3.99 7.00
C TYR A 302 -2.96 3.90 7.97
N ASN A 303 -1.78 4.34 7.55
CA ASN A 303 -0.60 4.34 8.41
C ASN A 303 -0.73 5.29 9.61
N THR A 304 -1.40 6.43 9.45
CA THR A 304 -1.58 7.40 10.54
C THR A 304 -2.54 6.89 11.61
N MET A 305 -3.64 6.25 11.19
CA MET A 305 -4.69 5.76 12.10
C MET A 305 -4.26 4.56 12.93
N VAL A 306 -3.30 3.75 12.45
CA VAL A 306 -2.76 2.58 13.18
C VAL A 306 -1.94 3.01 14.43
N PHE A 307 -1.62 4.29 14.61
CA PHE A 307 -0.86 4.82 15.74
C PHE A 307 -1.70 5.53 16.83
N VAL A 308 -3.01 5.25 16.93
CA VAL A 308 -3.92 5.93 17.88
C VAL A 308 -4.37 5.02 19.01
#